data_AF-A0A7X3CQA4-F1
#
_entry.id   AF-A0A7X3CQA4-F1
#
_cell.length_a   1.000
_cell.length_b   1.000
_cell.length_c   1.000
_cell.angle_alpha   90.00
_cell.angle_beta   90.00
_cell.angle_gamma   90.00
#
_symmetry.space_group_name_H-M   'P 1'
#
loop_
_entity.id
_entity.type
_entity.pdbx_description
1 polymer ?
#
loop_
_entity_poly.entity_id
_entity_poly.type
_entity_poly.pdbx_seq_one_letter_code
_entity_poly.pdbx_strand_id
1 'polypeptide(L)'
;MKWFQWLSSRGKQADERIVNIQNKIYKEIYILVMLICLASVIGKFIMLGTDTPVITEVAILLASSLYYLIRSASLGIYSDAVEVHDRTSKFKMSTKNIIAGSVLGVGLALFFGFRSAVLYADGGLQSLWYFVLVAIVSLMIYVPLFLALTFGLHSVANKASAHVNKDDLE
;
A
#
# COMPACT_ATOMS: atom_id res chain seq x y z
N MET A 1 8.29 -23.00 3.97
CA MET A 1 7.15 -23.57 3.23
C MET A 1 7.00 -22.78 1.92
N LYS A 2 6.39 -23.31 0.85
CA LYS A 2 6.42 -22.71 -0.51
C LYS A 2 4.98 -22.55 -1.06
N TRP A 3 4.10 -21.86 -0.35
CA TRP A 3 2.66 -21.84 -0.69
C TRP A 3 2.30 -20.82 -1.79
N PHE A 4 3.07 -19.75 -1.95
CA PHE A 4 2.76 -18.66 -2.89
C PHE A 4 3.88 -18.39 -3.90
N GLN A 5 4.33 -19.44 -4.61
CA GLN A 5 5.37 -19.28 -5.65
C GLN A 5 4.94 -18.37 -6.82
N TRP A 6 3.63 -18.25 -7.10
CA TRP A 6 3.09 -17.42 -8.18
C TRP A 6 3.11 -15.90 -7.88
N LEU A 7 3.06 -15.49 -6.61
CA LEU A 7 3.23 -14.08 -6.22
C LEU A 7 4.70 -13.62 -6.24
N SER A 8 5.66 -14.56 -6.26
CA SER A 8 7.07 -14.25 -6.50
C SER A 8 7.36 -14.47 -7.99
N SER A 9 7.25 -13.43 -8.83
CA SER A 9 7.78 -13.51 -10.19
C SER A 9 9.30 -13.67 -10.11
N ARG A 10 9.78 -14.91 -10.02
CA ARG A 10 11.20 -15.24 -9.91
C ARG A 10 11.85 -15.05 -11.28
N GLY A 11 12.46 -13.88 -11.48
CA GLY A 11 13.64 -13.81 -12.33
C GLY A 11 14.72 -14.75 -11.77
N LYS A 12 15.41 -15.47 -12.65
CA LYS A 12 16.38 -16.55 -12.38
C LYS A 12 17.60 -16.20 -11.48
N GLN A 13 17.61 -15.05 -10.81
CA GLN A 13 18.69 -14.59 -9.91
C GLN A 13 18.12 -13.92 -8.65
N ALA A 14 17.08 -14.50 -8.04
CA ALA A 14 16.72 -14.11 -6.68
C ALA A 14 17.79 -14.67 -5.73
N ASP A 15 18.66 -13.80 -5.24
CA ASP A 15 19.70 -14.14 -4.26
C ASP A 15 19.10 -14.92 -3.09
N GLU A 16 19.56 -16.15 -2.87
CA GLU A 16 19.00 -17.07 -1.86
C GLU A 16 19.06 -16.45 -0.45
N ARG A 17 20.03 -15.56 -0.23
CA ARG A 17 20.16 -14.75 0.97
C ARG A 17 18.93 -13.88 1.22
N ILE A 18 18.44 -13.15 0.21
CA ILE A 18 17.27 -12.27 0.35
C ILE A 18 16.02 -13.11 0.67
N VAL A 19 15.85 -14.26 0.02
CA VAL A 19 14.72 -15.17 0.28
C VAL A 19 14.78 -15.73 1.70
N ASN A 20 15.96 -16.11 2.18
CA ASN A 20 16.13 -16.62 3.53
C ASN A 20 15.82 -15.55 4.58
N ILE A 21 16.24 -14.31 4.36
CA ILE A 21 15.94 -13.20 5.28
C ILE A 21 14.46 -12.79 5.19
N GLN A 22 13.82 -12.84 4.02
CA GLN A 22 12.37 -12.64 3.88
C GLN A 22 11.56 -13.73 4.61
N ASN A 23 12.07 -14.95 4.72
CA ASN A 23 11.45 -15.98 5.53
C ASN A 23 11.58 -15.70 7.05
N LYS A 24 12.67 -15.06 7.50
CA LYS A 24 12.82 -14.65 8.91
C LYS A 24 11.79 -13.61 9.35
N ILE A 25 11.25 -12.81 8.43
CA ILE A 25 10.19 -11.83 8.70
C ILE A 25 8.78 -12.42 8.52
N TYR A 26 8.65 -13.73 8.35
CA TYR A 26 7.38 -14.43 8.17
C TYR A 26 6.51 -13.82 7.06
N LYS A 27 7.13 -13.41 5.93
CA LYS A 27 6.45 -12.74 4.81
C LYS A 27 5.22 -13.49 4.31
N GLU A 28 5.27 -14.82 4.25
CA GLU A 28 4.13 -15.64 3.82
C GLU A 28 2.95 -15.53 4.78
N ILE A 29 3.20 -15.55 6.10
CA ILE A 29 2.17 -15.38 7.13
C ILE A 29 1.59 -13.98 7.05
N TYR A 30 2.43 -12.96 6.87
CA TYR A 30 1.99 -11.58 6.66
C TYR A 30 1.02 -11.49 5.46
N ILE A 31 1.39 -12.03 4.29
CA ILE A 31 0.53 -12.02 3.10
C ILE A 31 -0.79 -12.74 3.37
N LEU A 32 -0.76 -13.87 4.06
CA LEU A 32 -1.97 -14.63 4.41
C LEU A 32 -2.90 -13.83 5.33
N VAL A 33 -2.37 -13.19 6.37
CA VAL A 33 -3.14 -12.33 7.28
C VAL A 33 -3.76 -11.17 6.51
N MET A 34 -3.00 -10.54 5.61
CA MET A 34 -3.50 -9.44 4.77
C MET A 34 -4.67 -9.90 3.89
N LEU A 35 -4.55 -11.07 3.24
CA LEU A 35 -5.61 -11.61 2.38
C LEU A 35 -6.87 -11.98 3.17
N ILE A 36 -6.73 -12.62 4.34
CA ILE A 36 -7.88 -12.99 5.17
C ILE A 36 -8.59 -11.74 5.70
N CYS A 37 -7.85 -10.74 6.19
CA CYS A 37 -8.47 -9.51 6.68
C CYS A 37 -9.16 -8.74 5.55
N LEU A 38 -8.54 -8.66 4.37
CA LEU A 38 -9.14 -8.01 3.21
C LEU A 38 -10.40 -8.74 2.73
N ALA A 39 -10.38 -10.08 2.68
CA ALA A 39 -11.55 -10.89 2.39
C ALA A 39 -12.66 -10.72 3.43
N SER A 40 -12.31 -10.60 4.73
CA SER A 40 -13.27 -10.33 5.81
C SER A 40 -13.95 -8.97 5.63
N VAL A 41 -13.20 -7.91 5.31
CA VAL A 41 -13.77 -6.58 5.03
C VAL A 41 -14.75 -6.63 3.85
N ILE A 42 -14.34 -7.23 2.73
CA ILE A 42 -15.20 -7.35 1.55
C ILE A 42 -16.45 -8.18 1.86
N GLY A 43 -16.29 -9.31 2.56
CA GLY A 43 -17.39 -10.18 2.95
C GLY A 43 -18.42 -9.47 3.84
N LYS A 44 -17.95 -8.68 4.82
CA LYS A 44 -18.84 -7.87 5.67
C LYS A 44 -19.65 -6.86 4.87
N PHE A 45 -19.01 -6.12 3.95
CA PHE A 45 -19.70 -5.15 3.11
C PHE A 45 -20.75 -5.79 2.19
N ILE A 46 -20.48 -6.98 1.64
CA ILE A 46 -21.41 -7.67 0.73
C ILE A 46 -22.57 -8.32 1.51
N MET A 47 -22.28 -9.00 2.62
CA MET A 47 -23.28 -9.83 3.31
C MET A 47 -24.08 -9.08 4.37
N LEU A 48 -23.44 -8.18 5.12
CA LEU A 48 -24.03 -7.53 6.28
C LEU A 48 -24.30 -6.03 6.08
N GLY A 49 -23.96 -5.49 4.90
CA GLY A 49 -24.15 -4.08 4.58
C GLY A 49 -23.13 -3.14 5.25
N THR A 50 -23.33 -1.84 5.07
CA THR A 50 -22.38 -0.79 5.47
C THR A 50 -22.36 -0.46 6.95
N ASP A 51 -23.32 -0.98 7.71
CA ASP A 51 -23.50 -0.62 9.13
C ASP A 51 -22.65 -1.48 10.06
N THR A 52 -22.02 -2.53 9.53
CA THR A 52 -21.15 -3.40 10.33
C THR A 52 -19.76 -2.80 10.53
N PRO A 53 -19.25 -2.78 11.77
CA PRO A 53 -17.92 -2.24 12.03
C PRO A 53 -16.83 -3.16 11.46
N VAL A 54 -15.91 -2.53 10.72
CA VAL A 54 -14.69 -3.14 10.16
C VAL A 54 -13.41 -2.62 10.83
N ILE A 55 -13.55 -1.95 11.98
CA ILE A 55 -12.45 -1.27 12.69
C ILE A 55 -11.35 -2.26 13.05
N THR A 56 -11.71 -3.46 13.50
CA THR A 56 -10.77 -4.52 13.88
C THR A 56 -9.91 -4.98 12.71
N GLU A 57 -10.50 -5.23 11.55
CA GLU A 57 -9.79 -5.65 10.35
C GLU A 57 -8.89 -4.54 9.82
N VAL A 58 -9.38 -3.30 9.80
CA VAL A 58 -8.58 -2.13 9.41
C VAL A 58 -7.41 -1.94 10.36
N ALA A 59 -7.61 -2.10 11.67
CA ALA A 59 -6.53 -2.02 12.65
C ALA A 59 -5.47 -3.12 12.43
N ILE A 60 -5.89 -4.35 12.15
CA ILE A 60 -4.96 -5.45 11.84
C ILE A 60 -4.18 -5.15 10.57
N LEU A 61 -4.85 -4.73 9.48
CA LEU A 61 -4.20 -4.39 8.21
C LEU A 61 -3.17 -3.27 8.36
N LEU A 62 -3.48 -2.23 9.13
CA LEU A 62 -2.57 -1.12 9.38
C LEU A 62 -1.39 -1.54 10.27
N ALA A 63 -1.66 -2.22 11.38
CA ALA A 63 -0.64 -2.64 12.33
C ALA A 63 0.34 -3.65 11.70
N SER A 64 -0.16 -4.62 10.93
CA SER A 64 0.68 -5.60 10.24
C SER A 64 1.52 -4.95 9.15
N SER A 65 0.94 -4.03 8.37
CA SER A 65 1.65 -3.31 7.30
C SER A 65 2.79 -2.47 7.87
N LEU A 66 2.53 -1.77 8.97
CA LEU A 66 3.52 -0.96 9.68
C LEU A 66 4.62 -1.83 10.28
N TYR A 67 4.25 -2.93 10.95
CA TYR A 67 5.22 -3.91 11.47
C TYR A 67 6.14 -4.43 10.38
N TYR A 68 5.58 -4.84 9.24
CA TYR A 68 6.35 -5.37 8.12
C TYR A 68 7.29 -4.31 7.52
N LEU A 69 6.82 -3.07 7.36
CA LEU A 69 7.65 -1.97 6.87
C LEU A 69 8.84 -1.71 7.81
N ILE A 70 8.58 -1.53 9.10
CA ILE A 70 9.62 -1.25 10.10
C ILE A 70 10.62 -2.41 10.16
N ARG A 71 10.11 -3.65 10.25
CA ARG A 71 10.96 -4.84 10.36
C ARG A 71 11.82 -5.05 9.11
N SER A 72 11.25 -4.85 7.92
CA SER A 72 12.00 -4.98 6.66
C SER A 72 13.06 -3.90 6.49
N ALA A 73 12.80 -2.66 6.94
CA ALA A 73 13.79 -1.59 6.96
C ALA A 73 14.89 -1.85 8.00
N SER A 74 14.55 -2.30 9.21
CA SER A 74 15.54 -2.55 10.28
C SER A 74 16.52 -3.69 9.98
N LEU A 75 16.18 -4.56 9.02
CA LEU A 75 17.00 -5.71 8.65
C LEU A 75 17.77 -5.50 7.33
N GLY A 76 17.77 -4.29 6.76
CA GLY A 76 18.46 -4.03 5.48
C GLY A 76 17.76 -4.60 4.23
N ILE A 77 16.72 -5.42 4.42
CA ILE A 77 16.03 -6.17 3.36
C ILE A 77 15.33 -5.22 2.38
N TYR A 78 14.83 -4.08 2.88
CA TYR A 78 14.03 -3.17 2.07
C TYR A 78 14.87 -2.54 0.96
N SER A 79 16.06 -2.02 1.27
CA SER A 79 17.01 -1.46 0.30
C SER A 79 17.48 -2.52 -0.69
N ASP A 80 17.83 -3.71 -0.22
CA ASP A 80 18.23 -4.82 -1.11
C ASP A 80 17.12 -5.19 -2.09
N ALA A 81 15.88 -5.26 -1.61
CA ALA A 81 14.72 -5.55 -2.44
C ALA A 81 14.46 -4.44 -3.47
N VAL A 82 14.65 -3.17 -3.10
CA VAL A 82 14.53 -2.03 -4.01
C VAL A 82 15.61 -2.06 -5.08
N GLU A 83 16.86 -2.34 -4.72
CA GLU A 83 17.96 -2.43 -5.69
C GLU A 83 17.76 -3.56 -6.70
N VAL A 84 17.39 -4.75 -6.22
CA VAL A 84 17.07 -5.89 -7.11
C VAL A 84 15.88 -5.53 -8.00
N HIS A 85 14.86 -4.86 -7.46
CA HIS A 85 13.73 -4.40 -8.24
C HIS A 85 14.15 -3.44 -9.35
N ASP A 86 14.92 -2.41 -9.02
CA ASP A 86 15.34 -1.37 -9.96
C ASP A 86 16.33 -1.90 -11.02
N ARG A 87 17.09 -2.96 -10.73
CA ARG A 87 17.93 -3.66 -11.70
C ARG A 87 17.14 -4.53 -12.68
N THR A 88 16.00 -5.08 -12.23
CA THR A 88 15.23 -6.07 -13.01
C THR A 88 14.00 -5.47 -13.71
N SER A 89 13.47 -4.36 -13.19
CA SER A 89 12.26 -3.70 -13.66
C SER A 89 12.58 -2.49 -14.54
N LYS A 90 11.77 -2.28 -15.58
CA LYS A 90 11.84 -1.06 -16.41
C LYS A 90 11.44 0.20 -15.63
N PHE A 91 10.56 0.06 -14.65
CA PHE A 91 10.10 1.17 -13.82
C PHE A 91 10.72 1.07 -12.43
N LYS A 92 11.31 2.18 -11.97
CA LYS A 92 11.87 2.32 -10.63
C LYS A 92 10.79 2.15 -9.57
N MET A 93 11.17 1.63 -8.41
CA MET A 93 10.27 1.45 -7.28
C MET A 93 9.68 2.78 -6.80
N SER A 94 10.46 3.86 -6.83
CA SER A 94 9.99 5.21 -6.52
C SER A 94 8.86 5.68 -7.45
N THR A 95 8.97 5.42 -8.75
CA THR A 95 7.92 5.72 -9.73
C THR A 95 6.65 4.92 -9.44
N LYS A 96 6.77 3.65 -9.07
CA LYS A 96 5.61 2.82 -8.68
C LYS A 96 4.91 3.37 -7.44
N ASN A 97 5.67 3.83 -6.44
CA ASN A 97 5.10 4.43 -5.24
C ASN A 97 4.39 5.76 -5.52
N ILE A 98 4.96 6.60 -6.40
CA ILE A 98 4.29 7.83 -6.87
C ILE A 98 2.98 7.50 -7.57
N ILE A 99 2.98 6.53 -8.50
CA ILE A 99 1.77 6.11 -9.21
C ILE A 99 0.74 5.55 -8.22
N ALA A 100 1.16 4.71 -7.28
CA ALA A 100 0.28 4.15 -6.25
C ALA A 100 -0.36 5.25 -5.38
N GLY A 101 0.44 6.23 -4.92
CA GLY A 101 -0.06 7.39 -4.17
C GLY A 101 -1.06 8.23 -4.97
N SER A 102 -0.75 8.52 -6.23
CA SER A 102 -1.66 9.25 -7.13
C SER A 102 -2.97 8.50 -7.36
N VAL A 103 -2.92 7.20 -7.64
CA VAL A 103 -4.11 6.38 -7.87
C VAL A 103 -4.99 6.32 -6.62
N LEU A 104 -4.40 6.16 -5.43
CA LEU A 104 -5.13 6.20 -4.17
C LEU A 104 -5.80 7.55 -3.93
N GLY A 105 -5.07 8.65 -4.13
CA GLY A 105 -5.61 10.00 -3.95
C GLY A 105 -6.74 10.33 -4.92
N VAL A 106 -6.58 10.00 -6.21
CA VAL A 106 -7.62 10.20 -7.23
C VAL A 106 -8.83 9.30 -6.95
N GLY A 107 -8.60 8.03 -6.60
CA GLY A 107 -9.67 7.10 -6.26
C GLY A 107 -10.52 7.59 -5.08
N LEU A 108 -9.87 8.10 -4.03
CA LEU A 108 -10.57 8.66 -2.86
C LEU A 108 -11.32 9.94 -3.22
N ALA A 109 -10.73 10.81 -4.04
CA ALA A 109 -11.37 12.05 -4.47
C ALA A 109 -12.63 11.79 -5.30
N LEU A 110 -12.56 10.83 -6.23
CA LEU A 110 -13.72 10.38 -6.99
C LEU A 110 -14.78 9.75 -6.08
N PHE A 111 -14.38 8.89 -5.13
CA PHE A 111 -15.31 8.29 -4.18
C PHE A 111 -16.09 9.35 -3.40
N PHE A 112 -15.41 10.35 -2.85
CA PHE A 112 -16.08 11.43 -2.14
C PHE A 112 -16.92 12.33 -3.04
N GLY A 113 -16.47 12.62 -4.27
CA GLY A 113 -17.24 13.35 -5.26
C GLY A 113 -18.53 12.63 -5.65
N PHE A 114 -18.49 11.33 -5.92
CA PHE A 114 -19.69 10.54 -6.21
C PHE A 114 -20.61 10.47 -5.00
N ARG A 115 -20.04 10.22 -3.81
CA ARG A 115 -20.80 10.14 -2.57
C ARG A 115 -21.53 11.45 -2.27
N SER A 116 -20.90 12.60 -2.47
CA SER A 116 -21.55 13.90 -2.25
C SER A 116 -22.68 14.16 -3.26
N ALA A 117 -22.45 13.80 -4.52
CA ALA A 117 -23.40 13.99 -5.60
C ALA A 117 -24.67 13.14 -5.44
N VAL A 118 -24.55 11.95 -4.84
CA VAL A 118 -25.66 11.02 -4.59
C VAL A 118 -26.40 11.35 -3.29
N LEU A 119 -25.70 11.74 -2.23
CA LEU A 119 -26.32 11.94 -0.91
C LEU A 119 -26.97 13.32 -0.73
N TYR A 120 -26.43 14.36 -1.36
CA TYR A 120 -26.81 15.74 -1.02
C TYR A 120 -27.54 16.49 -2.14
N ALA A 121 -27.60 15.96 -3.36
CA ALA A 121 -28.20 16.68 -4.47
C ALA A 121 -29.65 16.24 -4.75
N ASP A 122 -30.53 17.23 -4.89
CA ASP A 122 -31.96 17.00 -5.20
C ASP A 122 -32.27 17.08 -6.70
N GLY A 123 -31.28 17.45 -7.55
CA GLY A 123 -31.45 17.58 -9.00
C GLY A 123 -30.16 17.37 -9.78
N GLY A 124 -30.28 17.10 -11.09
CA GLY A 124 -29.14 16.72 -11.94
C GLY A 124 -28.04 17.78 -12.04
N LEU A 125 -28.42 19.05 -12.19
CA LEU A 125 -27.44 20.16 -12.26
C LEU A 125 -26.72 20.39 -10.93
N GLN A 126 -27.45 20.25 -9.81
CA GLN A 126 -26.90 20.35 -8.46
C GLN A 126 -25.97 19.18 -8.12
N SER A 127 -26.30 17.97 -8.59
CA SER A 127 -25.47 16.77 -8.43
C SER A 127 -24.13 16.92 -9.14
N LEU A 128 -24.14 17.44 -10.36
CA LEU A 128 -22.91 17.73 -11.11
C LEU A 128 -22.07 18.80 -10.38
N TRP A 129 -22.71 19.85 -9.86
CA TRP A 129 -22.01 20.88 -9.08
C TRP A 129 -21.34 20.32 -7.83
N TYR A 130 -22.05 19.52 -7.02
CA TYR A 130 -21.51 18.90 -5.82
C TYR A 130 -20.43 17.86 -6.12
N PHE A 131 -20.58 17.09 -7.20
CA PHE A 131 -19.52 16.20 -7.67
C PHE A 131 -18.25 16.98 -7.95
N VAL A 132 -18.32 18.00 -8.82
CA VAL A 132 -17.13 18.75 -9.28
C VAL A 132 -16.46 19.47 -8.11
N LEU A 133 -17.24 20.15 -7.26
CA LEU A 133 -16.71 20.88 -6.11
C LEU A 133 -15.97 19.94 -5.15
N VAL A 134 -16.64 18.87 -4.71
CA VAL A 134 -16.05 17.95 -3.73
C VAL A 134 -14.90 17.16 -4.34
N ALA A 135 -15.00 16.74 -5.60
CA ALA A 135 -13.92 16.02 -6.29
C ALA A 135 -12.67 16.89 -6.44
N ILE A 136 -12.80 18.16 -6.83
CA ILE A 136 -11.65 19.07 -6.96
C ILE A 136 -10.99 19.32 -5.61
N VAL A 137 -11.77 19.67 -4.58
CA VAL A 137 -11.24 19.91 -3.23
C VAL A 137 -10.59 18.65 -2.67
N SER A 138 -11.22 17.49 -2.85
CA SER A 138 -10.67 16.21 -2.42
C SER A 138 -9.40 15.85 -3.17
N LEU A 139 -9.30 16.13 -4.47
CA LEU A 139 -8.10 15.89 -5.27
C LEU A 139 -6.94 16.75 -4.77
N MET A 140 -7.19 18.04 -4.50
CA MET A 140 -6.20 18.96 -3.96
C MET A 140 -5.66 18.55 -2.59
N ILE A 141 -6.43 17.80 -1.80
CA ILE A 141 -6.02 17.36 -0.46
C ILE A 141 -5.41 15.95 -0.51
N TYR A 142 -6.16 14.97 -1.04
CA TYR A 142 -5.78 13.56 -0.92
C TYR A 142 -4.63 13.17 -1.85
N VAL A 143 -4.54 13.72 -3.07
CA VAL A 143 -3.41 13.41 -3.97
C VAL A 143 -2.06 13.79 -3.36
N PRO A 144 -1.83 15.06 -2.93
CA PRO A 144 -0.55 15.40 -2.31
C PRO A 144 -0.33 14.67 -0.98
N LEU A 145 -1.39 14.42 -0.19
CA LEU A 145 -1.28 13.66 1.05
C LEU A 145 -0.78 12.23 0.81
N PHE A 146 -1.39 11.49 -0.12
CA PHE A 146 -0.98 10.11 -0.41
C PHE A 146 0.35 10.03 -1.16
N LEU A 147 0.68 11.02 -1.98
CA LEU A 147 2.01 11.13 -2.57
C LEU A 147 3.07 11.33 -1.49
N ALA A 148 2.86 12.28 -0.56
CA ALA A 148 3.76 12.52 0.54
C ALA A 148 3.89 11.28 1.45
N LEU A 149 2.79 10.58 1.72
CA LEU A 149 2.79 9.36 2.51
C LEU A 149 3.58 8.23 1.82
N THR A 150 3.26 7.91 0.58
CA THR A 150 3.89 6.78 -0.15
C THR A 150 5.36 7.05 -0.48
N PHE A 151 5.67 8.23 -0.99
CA PHE A 151 7.04 8.63 -1.29
C PHE A 151 7.87 8.83 -0.01
N GLY A 152 7.29 9.45 1.02
CA GLY A 152 7.93 9.67 2.31
C GLY A 152 8.26 8.36 3.02
N LEU A 153 7.29 7.45 3.13
CA LEU A 153 7.53 6.12 3.72
C LEU A 153 8.59 5.34 2.95
N HIS A 154 8.57 5.39 1.61
CA HIS A 154 9.60 4.74 0.79
C HIS A 154 11.00 5.32 1.04
N SER A 155 11.12 6.65 1.04
CA SER A 155 12.40 7.34 1.24
C SER A 155 12.98 7.05 2.63
N VAL A 156 12.14 7.12 3.68
CA VAL A 156 12.55 6.82 5.06
C VAL A 156 12.95 5.35 5.19
N ALA A 157 12.13 4.42 4.70
CA ALA A 157 12.42 2.99 4.78
C ALA A 157 13.70 2.62 4.01
N ASN A 158 13.89 3.17 2.81
CA ASN A 158 15.08 2.92 2.00
C ASN A 158 16.34 3.47 2.68
N LYS A 159 16.28 4.69 3.23
CA LYS A 159 17.40 5.31 3.92
C LYS A 159 17.77 4.57 5.21
N ALA A 160 16.78 4.18 6.01
CA ALA A 160 16.99 3.41 7.23
C ALA A 160 17.61 2.04 6.92
N SER A 161 17.08 1.36 5.91
CA SER A 161 17.58 0.06 5.46
C SER A 161 19.00 0.13 4.89
N ALA A 162 19.30 1.14 4.10
CA ALA A 162 20.63 1.34 3.53
C ALA A 162 21.68 1.70 4.59
N HIS A 163 21.28 2.29 5.73
CA HIS A 163 22.19 2.55 6.83
C HIS A 163 22.64 1.24 7.50
N VAL A 164 21.70 0.35 7.79
CA VAL A 164 22.00 -0.97 8.40
C VAL A 164 22.96 -1.77 7.52
N ASN A 165 22.76 -1.76 6.20
CA ASN A 165 23.66 -2.45 5.27
C ASN A 165 25.09 -1.88 5.25
N LYS A 166 25.27 -0.59 5.57
CA LYS A 166 26.61 0.03 5.65
C LYS A 166 27.30 -0.34 6.96
N ASP A 167 26.56 -0.31 8.06
CA ASP A 167 27.08 -0.69 9.38
C ASP A 167 27.52 -2.17 9.39
N ASP A 168 26.85 -3.05 8.64
CA ASP A 168 27.24 -4.47 8.49
C ASP A 168 28.52 -4.69 7.65
N LEU A 169 29.00 -3.67 6.92
CA LEU A 169 30.18 -3.74 6.05
C LEU A 169 31.44 -3.12 6.70
N GLU A 170 31.28 -2.39 7.81
CA GLU A 170 32.36 -1.80 8.63
C GLU A 170 32.81 -2.76 9.75
#